data_AF-A0A0G0TVE7-F1
#
_entry.id   AF-A0A0G0TVE7-F1
#
_cell.length_a   1.000
_cell.length_b   1.000
_cell.length_c   1.000
_cell.angle_alpha   90.00
_cell.angle_beta   90.00
_cell.angle_gamma   90.00
#
_symmetry.space_group_name_H-M   'P 1'
#
loop_
_entity.id
_entity.type
_entity.pdbx_description
1 polymer ?
#
loop_
_entity_poly.entity_id
_entity_poly.type
_entity_poly.pdbx_seq_one_letter_code
_entity_poly.pdbx_strand_id
1 'polypeptide(L)'
;MCYLLTMNLYYPSIFLLLLFGILNPVGGNKIDFFVGYFLFFLTAFYIFLPNNFDKLRRYAIWVVLASFIVSSFATSDDLRGMLGRDLPLYTYNNDPGVMLETYQLMENGTGYYDAFAFSQKGRFGMQIVPADIWGWRLPTLFEIWKVLPGKSGLNIYLLYLVLACSFFYCSYLLSRRYLPEKLATIPSYLVFPYLHFAARDQMLLETEWWSVIVFFIAVFFTIRRRFVLATLLFSLTVMIREVYILPLGLMFIYSIMKRRDLIPVFLIPLFAFWVIFLFHIGFVSRYIDVWGTIFSPRVIANGFFFVQQTLAFASWEYLLFAFRPFWWFLVAALAGCWLIYKRFDKTEAWLLLLSFLPFPIAFLKFGTVPYNDYWGIMYMPIVLVLAPIALGNLTKQSTKA
;
A
#
# COMPACT_ATOMS: atom_id res chain seq x y z
N MET A 1 -14.20 -38.51 -9.04
CA MET A 1 -14.75 -37.84 -7.85
C MET A 1 -13.97 -36.58 -7.46
N CYS A 2 -12.64 -36.61 -7.26
CA CYS A 2 -11.84 -35.39 -6.96
C CYS A 2 -11.90 -34.30 -8.05
N TYR A 3 -11.98 -34.64 -9.33
CA TYR A 3 -12.04 -33.68 -10.44
C TYR A 3 -13.36 -32.88 -10.49
N LEU A 4 -14.49 -33.54 -10.19
CA LEU A 4 -15.80 -32.89 -10.13
C LEU A 4 -15.88 -31.91 -8.94
N LEU A 5 -15.29 -32.29 -7.79
CA LEU A 5 -15.20 -31.41 -6.61
C LEU A 5 -14.33 -30.17 -6.88
N THR A 6 -13.23 -30.28 -7.63
CA THR A 6 -12.37 -29.13 -7.91
C THR A 6 -12.92 -28.18 -8.96
N MET A 7 -13.64 -28.68 -9.98
CA MET A 7 -14.41 -27.78 -10.88
C MET A 7 -15.55 -27.08 -10.14
N ASN A 8 -16.23 -27.76 -9.21
CA ASN A 8 -17.33 -27.19 -8.44
C ASN A 8 -16.91 -26.04 -7.51
N LEU A 9 -15.65 -25.98 -7.06
CA LEU A 9 -15.18 -24.90 -6.18
C LEU A 9 -14.43 -23.78 -6.91
N TYR A 10 -13.88 -24.07 -8.09
CA TYR A 10 -13.05 -23.12 -8.83
C TYR A 10 -13.81 -21.86 -9.29
N TYR A 11 -14.92 -22.04 -10.03
CA TYR A 11 -15.68 -20.92 -10.54
C TYR A 11 -16.40 -20.12 -9.44
N PRO A 12 -16.99 -20.75 -8.41
CA PRO A 12 -17.54 -20.00 -7.27
C PRO A 12 -16.50 -19.19 -6.51
N SER A 13 -15.29 -19.72 -6.31
CA SER A 13 -14.21 -18.98 -5.64
C SER A 13 -13.79 -17.74 -6.42
N ILE A 14 -13.70 -17.84 -7.75
CA ILE A 14 -13.41 -16.67 -8.61
C ILE A 14 -14.54 -15.66 -8.55
N PHE A 15 -15.78 -16.12 -8.68
CA PHE A 15 -16.94 -15.24 -8.63
C PHE A 15 -17.02 -14.48 -7.30
N LEU A 16 -16.76 -15.16 -6.18
CA LEU A 16 -16.67 -14.53 -4.86
C LEU A 16 -15.56 -13.48 -4.81
N LEU A 17 -14.35 -13.75 -5.30
CA LEU A 17 -13.30 -12.73 -5.37
C LEU A 17 -13.72 -11.52 -6.20
N LEU A 18 -14.39 -11.73 -7.33
CA LEU A 18 -14.87 -10.63 -8.16
C LEU A 18 -15.91 -9.78 -7.43
N LEU A 19 -16.87 -10.41 -6.75
CA LEU A 19 -17.86 -9.72 -5.93
C LEU A 19 -17.22 -8.91 -4.81
N PHE A 20 -16.22 -9.47 -4.13
CA PHE A 20 -15.52 -8.78 -3.06
C PHE A 20 -14.65 -7.61 -3.53
N GLY A 21 -14.35 -7.50 -4.84
CA GLY A 21 -13.59 -6.38 -5.41
C GLY A 21 -14.46 -5.25 -5.98
N ILE A 22 -15.79 -5.36 -5.93
CA ILE A 22 -16.68 -4.32 -6.47
C ILE A 22 -16.51 -3.04 -5.63
N LEU A 23 -16.26 -1.92 -6.31
CA LEU A 23 -16.19 -0.60 -5.69
C LEU A 23 -17.54 -0.22 -5.08
N ASN A 24 -17.55 0.19 -3.81
CA ASN A 24 -18.71 0.75 -3.15
C ASN A 24 -18.91 2.20 -3.61
N PRO A 25 -20.10 2.61 -4.08
CA PRO A 25 -20.39 4.00 -4.42
C PRO A 25 -20.55 4.85 -3.15
N VAL A 26 -19.44 5.14 -2.47
CA VAL A 26 -19.41 5.92 -1.22
C VAL A 26 -20.08 7.29 -1.46
N GLY A 27 -20.99 7.68 -0.56
CA GLY A 27 -21.74 8.93 -0.69
C GLY A 27 -22.72 8.98 -1.87
N GLY A 28 -23.01 7.85 -2.52
CA GLY A 28 -23.90 7.81 -3.69
C GLY A 28 -23.24 8.33 -4.98
N ASN A 29 -21.91 8.37 -5.04
CA ASN A 29 -21.19 8.83 -6.22
C ASN A 29 -21.49 7.91 -7.43
N LYS A 30 -22.15 8.48 -8.46
CA LYS A 30 -22.56 7.75 -9.66
C LYS A 30 -21.35 7.24 -10.46
N ILE A 31 -20.22 7.95 -10.44
CA ILE A 31 -19.01 7.55 -11.17
C ILE A 31 -18.43 6.29 -10.56
N ASP A 32 -18.31 6.25 -9.23
CA ASP A 32 -17.85 5.07 -8.49
C ASP A 32 -18.74 3.85 -8.78
N PHE A 33 -20.07 4.07 -8.82
CA PHE A 33 -21.02 3.04 -9.23
C PHE A 33 -20.70 2.53 -10.65
N PHE A 34 -20.72 3.39 -11.67
CA PHE A 34 -20.53 2.94 -13.06
C PHE A 34 -19.17 2.28 -13.29
N VAL A 35 -18.10 2.84 -12.72
CA VAL A 35 -16.74 2.28 -12.87
C VAL A 35 -16.61 0.95 -12.13
N GLY A 36 -17.16 0.83 -10.93
CA GLY A 36 -17.17 -0.41 -10.15
C GLY A 36 -17.82 -1.57 -10.90
N TYR A 37 -19.05 -1.37 -11.39
CA TYR A 37 -19.77 -2.38 -12.17
C TYR A 37 -19.11 -2.65 -13.52
N PHE A 38 -18.63 -1.62 -14.22
CA PHE A 38 -17.90 -1.79 -15.48
C PHE A 38 -16.66 -2.68 -15.30
N LEU A 39 -15.84 -2.40 -14.29
CA LEU A 39 -14.65 -3.21 -14.00
C LEU A 39 -15.00 -4.64 -13.58
N PHE A 40 -16.08 -4.83 -12.81
CA PHE A 40 -16.57 -6.16 -12.46
C PHE A 40 -16.94 -6.97 -13.70
N PHE A 41 -17.83 -6.44 -14.55
CA PHE A 41 -18.29 -7.14 -15.75
C PHE A 41 -17.15 -7.38 -16.75
N LEU A 42 -16.26 -6.40 -16.90
CA LEU A 42 -15.10 -6.53 -17.77
C LEU A 42 -14.11 -7.59 -17.28
N THR A 43 -13.80 -7.60 -15.99
CA THR A 43 -12.88 -8.59 -15.41
C THR A 43 -13.49 -9.99 -15.50
N ALA A 44 -14.79 -10.12 -15.21
CA ALA A 44 -15.53 -11.36 -15.43
C ALA A 44 -15.45 -11.80 -16.90
N PHE A 45 -15.75 -10.90 -17.84
CA PHE A 45 -15.69 -11.18 -19.28
C PHE A 45 -14.31 -11.72 -19.69
N TYR A 46 -13.22 -11.10 -19.25
CA TYR A 46 -11.86 -11.57 -19.59
C TYR A 46 -11.51 -12.93 -18.99
N ILE A 47 -11.98 -13.23 -17.78
CA ILE A 47 -11.77 -14.52 -17.12
C ILE A 47 -12.48 -15.65 -17.88
N PHE A 48 -13.71 -15.40 -18.32
CA PHE A 48 -14.58 -16.37 -18.99
C PHE A 48 -14.40 -16.41 -20.51
N LEU A 49 -13.62 -15.49 -21.08
CA LEU A 49 -13.27 -15.49 -22.49
C LEU A 49 -12.62 -16.83 -22.87
N PRO A 50 -12.87 -17.39 -24.07
CA PRO A 50 -12.19 -18.63 -24.49
C PRO A 50 -10.67 -18.47 -24.63
N ASN A 51 -9.90 -19.56 -24.51
CA ASN A 51 -8.43 -19.52 -24.41
C ASN A 51 -7.71 -19.01 -25.66
N ASN A 52 -8.34 -19.07 -26.83
CA ASN A 52 -7.82 -18.51 -28.09
C ASN A 52 -7.68 -16.97 -28.07
N PHE A 53 -8.17 -16.28 -27.03
CA PHE A 53 -8.09 -14.83 -26.90
C PHE A 53 -7.04 -14.34 -25.86
N ASP A 54 -5.99 -15.12 -25.61
CA ASP A 54 -4.93 -14.73 -24.66
C ASP A 54 -4.27 -13.37 -24.96
N LYS A 55 -4.18 -12.98 -26.25
CA LYS A 55 -3.70 -11.64 -26.62
C LYS A 55 -4.60 -10.53 -26.09
N LEU A 56 -5.93 -10.73 -26.15
CA LEU A 56 -6.90 -9.75 -25.67
C LEU A 56 -6.86 -9.64 -24.13
N ARG A 57 -6.70 -10.77 -23.44
CA ARG A 57 -6.55 -10.80 -21.97
C ARG A 57 -5.37 -9.96 -21.46
N ARG A 58 -4.28 -9.88 -22.22
CA ARG A 58 -3.13 -9.02 -21.87
C ARG A 58 -3.46 -7.53 -21.90
N TYR A 59 -4.50 -7.12 -22.62
CA TYR A 59 -4.94 -5.73 -22.64
C TYR A 59 -5.87 -5.35 -21.49
N ALA A 60 -6.39 -6.33 -20.75
CA ALA A 60 -7.30 -6.11 -19.63
C ALA A 60 -6.68 -5.21 -18.54
N ILE A 61 -5.36 -5.31 -18.31
CA ILE A 61 -4.67 -4.42 -17.37
C ILE A 61 -4.74 -2.95 -17.79
N TRP A 62 -4.63 -2.64 -19.08
CA TRP A 62 -4.72 -1.26 -19.56
C TRP A 62 -6.09 -0.65 -19.32
N VAL A 63 -7.14 -1.48 -19.37
CA VAL A 63 -8.49 -1.01 -19.02
C VAL A 63 -8.61 -0.73 -17.52
N VAL A 64 -8.03 -1.56 -16.65
CA VAL A 64 -7.96 -1.26 -15.20
C VAL A 64 -7.24 0.05 -14.94
N LEU A 65 -6.10 0.28 -15.61
CA LEU A 65 -5.32 1.52 -15.50
C LEU A 65 -6.09 2.75 -15.99
N ALA A 66 -6.72 2.65 -17.16
CA ALA A 66 -7.52 3.75 -17.72
C ALA A 66 -8.73 4.06 -16.84
N SER A 67 -9.46 3.04 -16.38
CA SER A 67 -10.56 3.21 -15.44
C SER A 67 -10.11 3.85 -14.14
N PHE A 68 -8.91 3.51 -13.63
CA PHE A 68 -8.37 4.09 -12.40
C PHE A 68 -8.10 5.57 -12.56
N ILE A 69 -7.43 5.96 -13.65
CA ILE A 69 -7.13 7.37 -13.93
C ILE A 69 -8.44 8.15 -14.09
N VAL A 70 -9.36 7.65 -14.90
CA VAL A 70 -10.64 8.35 -15.19
C VAL A 70 -11.49 8.48 -13.93
N SER A 71 -11.68 7.41 -13.16
CA SER A 71 -12.45 7.46 -11.90
C SER A 71 -11.81 8.39 -10.90
N SER A 72 -10.52 8.20 -10.59
CA SER A 72 -9.81 9.02 -9.62
C SER A 72 -9.87 10.49 -10.01
N PHE A 73 -9.62 10.82 -11.28
CA PHE A 73 -9.65 12.20 -11.75
C PHE A 73 -11.06 12.81 -11.71
N ALA A 74 -12.11 12.01 -11.92
CA ALA A 74 -13.48 12.49 -11.91
C ALA A 74 -14.10 12.58 -10.51
N THR A 75 -13.54 11.91 -9.50
CA THR A 75 -14.05 11.91 -8.13
C THR A 75 -13.20 12.70 -7.14
N SER A 76 -12.04 13.22 -7.57
CA SER A 76 -11.06 13.93 -6.71
C SER A 76 -11.17 15.46 -6.74
N ASP A 77 -12.31 16.03 -7.15
CA ASP A 77 -12.47 17.49 -7.25
C ASP A 77 -12.13 18.20 -5.93
N ASP A 78 -12.64 17.70 -4.80
CA ASP A 78 -12.37 18.26 -3.47
C ASP A 78 -10.90 18.14 -3.08
N LEU A 79 -10.28 16.98 -3.31
CA LEU A 79 -8.85 16.74 -3.06
C LEU A 79 -7.98 17.70 -3.88
N ARG A 80 -8.24 17.82 -5.18
CA ARG A 80 -7.47 18.71 -6.06
C ARG A 80 -7.69 20.18 -5.71
N GLY A 81 -8.92 20.54 -5.33
CA GLY A 81 -9.23 21.85 -4.80
C GLY A 81 -8.43 22.15 -3.55
N MET A 82 -8.36 21.21 -2.60
CA MET A 82 -7.57 21.34 -1.37
C MET A 82 -6.07 21.49 -1.65
N LEU A 83 -5.51 20.67 -2.55
CA LEU A 83 -4.09 20.74 -2.95
C LEU A 83 -3.71 22.07 -3.62
N GLY A 84 -4.68 22.81 -4.14
CA GLY A 84 -4.49 24.14 -4.72
C GLY A 84 -4.75 25.31 -3.77
N ARG A 85 -5.20 25.06 -2.52
CA ARG A 85 -5.46 26.11 -1.53
C ARG A 85 -4.21 26.42 -0.72
N ASP A 86 -4.03 27.69 -0.38
CA ASP A 86 -3.05 28.12 0.61
C ASP A 86 -3.65 27.89 2.02
N LEU A 87 -3.24 26.81 2.68
CA LEU A 87 -3.73 26.42 4.01
C LEU A 87 -3.15 27.14 5.23
N PRO A 88 -2.08 27.98 5.20
CA PRO A 88 -1.60 28.71 6.38
C PRO A 88 -2.65 29.61 7.07
N LEU A 89 -3.84 29.77 6.47
CA LEU A 89 -4.97 30.55 6.99
C LEU A 89 -6.18 29.71 7.42
N TYR A 90 -6.12 28.38 7.31
CA TYR A 90 -7.24 27.47 7.61
C TYR A 90 -6.96 26.57 8.81
N THR A 91 -7.96 26.38 9.67
CA THR A 91 -7.92 25.39 10.73
C THR A 91 -8.21 24.00 10.17
N TYR A 92 -7.34 23.04 10.48
CA TYR A 92 -7.55 21.61 10.21
C TYR A 92 -7.38 20.81 11.49
N ASN A 93 -7.93 19.59 11.54
CA ASN A 93 -7.98 18.78 12.76
C ASN A 93 -7.43 17.36 12.58
N ASN A 94 -6.81 17.07 11.43
CA ASN A 94 -6.36 15.73 11.04
C ASN A 94 -4.90 15.73 10.57
N ASP A 95 -4.32 14.53 10.47
CA ASP A 95 -2.94 14.33 10.04
C ASP A 95 -2.68 14.78 8.58
N PRO A 96 -3.58 14.53 7.59
CA PRO A 96 -3.40 15.04 6.23
C PRO A 96 -3.26 16.56 6.15
N GLY A 97 -4.03 17.30 6.94
CA GLY A 97 -3.92 18.76 7.04
C GLY A 97 -2.55 19.22 7.53
N VAL A 98 -2.00 18.54 8.55
CA VAL A 98 -0.63 18.79 9.03
C VAL A 98 0.38 18.59 7.89
N MET A 99 0.25 17.49 7.14
CA MET A 99 1.18 17.18 6.06
C MET A 99 1.13 18.23 4.94
N LEU A 100 -0.07 18.68 4.55
CA LEU A 100 -0.22 19.67 3.49
C LEU A 100 0.28 21.05 3.91
N GLU A 101 -0.02 21.50 5.13
CA GLU A 101 0.53 22.78 5.63
C GLU A 101 2.05 22.72 5.75
N THR A 102 2.61 21.60 6.24
CA THR A 102 4.06 21.40 6.33
C THR A 102 4.71 21.58 4.95
N TYR A 103 4.15 20.96 3.92
CA TYR A 103 4.63 21.09 2.54
C TYR A 103 4.58 22.55 2.05
N GLN A 104 3.46 23.25 2.27
CA GLN A 104 3.28 24.63 1.80
C GLN A 104 4.23 25.62 2.49
N LEU A 105 4.46 25.46 3.79
CA LEU A 105 5.46 26.23 4.52
C LEU A 105 6.88 25.96 4.00
N MET A 106 7.18 24.73 3.60
CA MET A 106 8.46 24.38 2.97
C MET A 106 8.63 24.98 1.58
N GLU A 107 7.57 25.11 0.79
CA GLU A 107 7.59 25.85 -0.48
C GLU A 107 7.88 27.34 -0.25
N ASN A 108 7.37 27.90 0.84
CA ASN A 108 7.63 29.28 1.27
C ASN A 108 9.00 29.48 1.95
N GLY A 109 9.87 28.48 1.91
CA GLY A 109 11.26 28.58 2.37
C GLY A 109 11.52 28.21 3.82
N THR A 110 10.50 27.75 4.56
CA THR A 110 10.69 27.25 5.94
C THR A 110 11.33 25.86 5.89
N GLY A 111 12.23 25.56 6.84
CA GLY A 111 12.82 24.23 6.95
C GLY A 111 11.79 23.19 7.40
N TYR A 112 11.94 21.92 6.98
CA TYR A 112 10.97 20.84 7.27
C TYR A 112 10.56 20.76 8.76
N TYR A 113 11.51 20.72 9.68
CA TYR A 113 11.21 20.52 11.10
C TYR A 113 10.46 21.70 11.71
N ASP A 114 10.81 22.93 11.32
CA ASP A 114 10.10 24.13 11.74
C ASP A 114 8.69 24.17 11.15
N ALA A 115 8.55 23.83 9.88
CA ALA A 115 7.26 23.75 9.18
C ALA A 115 6.34 22.70 9.82
N PHE A 116 6.87 21.51 10.11
CA PHE A 116 6.10 20.43 10.74
C PHE A 116 5.71 20.78 12.18
N ALA A 117 6.63 21.36 12.95
CA ALA A 117 6.35 21.82 14.31
C ALA A 117 5.30 22.93 14.34
N PHE A 118 5.37 23.88 13.41
CA PHE A 118 4.38 24.94 13.25
C PHE A 118 3.01 24.36 12.91
N SER A 119 2.96 23.47 11.91
CA SER A 119 1.72 22.82 11.47
C SER A 119 1.05 22.05 12.61
N GLN A 120 1.81 21.22 13.34
CA GLN A 120 1.29 20.50 14.50
C GLN A 120 0.70 21.42 15.58
N LYS A 121 1.27 22.61 15.79
CA LYS A 121 0.73 23.61 16.73
C LYS A 121 -0.49 24.35 16.19
N GLY A 122 -0.61 24.47 14.86
CA GLY A 122 -1.75 25.06 14.16
C GLY A 122 -3.00 24.18 14.13
N ARG A 123 -2.85 22.87 14.40
CA ARG A 123 -3.94 21.90 14.42
C ARG A 123 -5.02 22.26 15.46
N PHE A 124 -6.26 22.29 15.02
CA PHE A 124 -7.42 22.57 15.88
C PHE A 124 -7.55 21.51 16.98
N GLY A 125 -7.61 21.96 18.24
CA GLY A 125 -7.77 21.09 19.40
C GLY A 125 -6.50 20.37 19.86
N MET A 126 -5.39 20.46 19.12
CA MET A 126 -4.08 19.92 19.52
C MET A 126 -3.01 20.95 19.20
N GLN A 127 -2.65 21.80 20.16
CA GLN A 127 -1.61 22.81 20.00
C GLN A 127 -0.25 22.30 20.52
N ILE A 128 0.07 21.05 20.26
CA ILE A 128 1.28 20.38 20.76
C ILE A 128 2.01 19.67 19.62
N VAL A 129 3.33 19.68 19.70
CA VAL A 129 4.16 18.83 18.83
C VAL A 129 4.18 17.39 19.36
N PRO A 130 4.42 16.39 18.50
CA PRO A 130 4.59 15.02 18.96
C PRO A 130 5.69 14.92 20.02
N ALA A 131 5.36 14.31 21.15
CA ALA A 131 6.26 14.20 22.30
C ALA A 131 7.36 13.14 22.12
N ASP A 132 7.23 12.26 21.12
CA ASP A 132 8.17 11.20 20.79
C ASP A 132 8.69 11.33 19.35
N ILE A 133 9.93 10.88 19.14
CA ILE A 133 10.59 10.94 17.84
C ILE A 133 9.81 10.26 16.71
N TRP A 134 9.12 9.15 17.00
CA TRP A 134 8.37 8.38 16.00
C TRP A 134 7.11 9.09 15.50
N GLY A 135 6.64 10.11 16.22
CA GLY A 135 5.58 11.01 15.77
C GLY A 135 6.04 12.05 14.74
N TRP A 136 7.35 12.28 14.63
CA TRP A 136 7.94 13.14 13.62
C TRP A 136 8.18 12.32 12.36
N ARG A 137 7.51 12.67 11.26
CA ARG A 137 7.72 11.97 9.98
C ARG A 137 9.12 12.28 9.43
N LEU A 138 9.60 11.45 8.52
CA LEU A 138 10.84 11.74 7.79
C LEU A 138 10.58 12.78 6.68
N PRO A 139 11.54 13.69 6.39
CA PRO A 139 11.34 14.80 5.46
C PRO A 139 11.23 14.39 3.98
N THR A 140 11.68 13.18 3.64
CA THR A 140 11.94 12.77 2.25
C THR A 140 10.74 12.95 1.32
N LEU A 141 9.53 12.61 1.77
CA LEU A 141 8.34 12.74 0.92
C LEU A 141 8.02 14.21 0.60
N PHE A 142 8.15 15.09 1.58
CA PHE A 142 7.92 16.53 1.43
C PHE A 142 8.97 17.16 0.51
N GLU A 143 10.23 16.72 0.61
CA GLU A 143 11.28 17.16 -0.30
C GLU A 143 11.02 16.68 -1.74
N ILE A 144 10.49 15.47 -1.92
CA ILE A 144 10.06 14.99 -3.24
C ILE A 144 8.95 15.87 -3.80
N TRP A 145 7.93 16.20 -2.98
CA TRP A 145 6.85 17.08 -3.42
C TRP A 145 7.36 18.48 -3.77
N LYS A 146 8.27 19.03 -2.96
CA LYS A 146 8.84 20.37 -3.14
C LYS A 146 9.63 20.52 -4.45
N VAL A 147 10.25 19.46 -4.94
CA VAL A 147 11.00 19.51 -6.21
C VAL A 147 10.12 19.26 -7.44
N LEU A 148 8.83 18.93 -7.27
CA LEU A 148 7.93 18.80 -8.41
C LEU A 148 7.73 20.15 -9.10
N PRO A 149 7.75 20.19 -10.44
CA PRO A 149 7.56 21.44 -11.15
C PRO A 149 6.15 21.99 -10.92
N GLY A 150 5.98 23.31 -10.91
CA GLY A 150 4.67 23.98 -10.80
C GLY A 150 4.32 24.40 -9.36
N LYS A 151 3.47 25.43 -9.24
CA LYS A 151 3.07 26.04 -7.95
C LYS A 151 1.80 25.43 -7.35
N SER A 152 1.21 24.42 -7.99
CA SER A 152 -0.03 23.78 -7.58
C SER A 152 0.24 22.36 -7.11
N GLY A 153 -0.36 21.94 -5.98
CA GLY A 153 -0.29 20.56 -5.50
C GLY A 153 -0.88 19.51 -6.45
N LEU A 154 -1.42 19.91 -7.61
CA LEU A 154 -1.84 18.99 -8.68
C LEU A 154 -0.72 18.03 -9.12
N ASN A 155 0.54 18.44 -9.10
CA ASN A 155 1.63 17.54 -9.51
C ASN A 155 1.92 16.45 -8.48
N ILE A 156 1.62 16.70 -7.20
CA ILE A 156 1.62 15.65 -6.17
C ILE A 156 0.56 14.60 -6.53
N TYR A 157 -0.63 15.07 -6.90
CA TYR A 157 -1.74 14.19 -7.32
C TYR A 157 -1.39 13.36 -8.56
N LEU A 158 -0.85 13.99 -9.61
CA LEU A 158 -0.45 13.30 -10.84
C LEU A 158 0.67 12.27 -10.59
N LEU A 159 1.66 12.61 -9.76
CA LEU A 159 2.72 11.68 -9.37
C LEU A 159 2.13 10.46 -8.66
N TYR A 160 1.19 10.66 -7.74
CA TYR A 160 0.50 9.56 -7.06
C TYR A 160 -0.20 8.64 -8.07
N LEU A 161 -0.95 9.19 -9.03
CA LEU A 161 -1.63 8.38 -10.06
C LEU A 161 -0.64 7.55 -10.87
N VAL A 162 0.51 8.11 -11.26
CA VAL A 162 1.57 7.37 -11.99
C VAL A 162 2.13 6.23 -11.14
N LEU A 163 2.37 6.47 -9.85
CA LEU A 163 2.86 5.45 -8.93
C LEU A 163 1.82 4.35 -8.69
N ALA A 164 0.55 4.70 -8.49
CA ALA A 164 -0.55 3.75 -8.34
C ALA A 164 -0.75 2.91 -9.63
N CYS A 165 -0.68 3.52 -10.81
CA CYS A 165 -0.68 2.79 -12.08
C CYS A 165 0.50 1.82 -12.19
N SER A 166 1.69 2.23 -11.75
CA SER A 166 2.86 1.35 -11.70
C SER A 166 2.64 0.19 -10.74
N PHE A 167 2.01 0.43 -9.58
CA PHE A 167 1.61 -0.62 -8.65
C PHE A 167 0.69 -1.65 -9.31
N PHE A 168 -0.39 -1.19 -9.96
CA PHE A 168 -1.34 -2.09 -10.63
C PHE A 168 -0.67 -2.93 -11.71
N TYR A 169 0.23 -2.32 -12.50
CA TYR A 169 0.97 -3.03 -13.54
C TYR A 169 1.95 -4.05 -12.95
N CYS A 170 2.72 -3.68 -11.92
CA CYS A 170 3.60 -4.60 -11.20
C CYS A 170 2.82 -5.74 -10.54
N SER A 171 1.63 -5.47 -10.00
CA SER A 171 0.73 -6.48 -9.43
C SER A 171 0.28 -7.49 -10.48
N TYR A 172 -0.15 -7.02 -11.65
CA TYR A 172 -0.48 -7.88 -12.80
C TYR A 172 0.74 -8.73 -13.22
N LEU A 173 1.91 -8.12 -13.43
CA LEU A 173 3.12 -8.84 -13.84
C LEU A 173 3.60 -9.87 -12.82
N LEU A 174 3.53 -9.54 -11.53
CA LEU A 174 3.82 -10.48 -10.44
C LEU A 174 2.86 -11.66 -10.49
N SER A 175 1.57 -11.38 -10.68
CA SER A 175 0.51 -12.38 -10.63
C SER A 175 0.57 -13.35 -11.81
N ARG A 176 0.93 -12.88 -13.02
CA ARG A 176 1.19 -13.75 -14.18
C ARG A 176 2.27 -14.79 -13.94
N ARG A 177 3.18 -14.55 -13.00
CA ARG A 177 4.22 -15.53 -12.63
C ARG A 177 3.63 -16.75 -11.91
N TYR A 178 2.55 -16.56 -11.16
CA TYR A 178 2.00 -17.58 -10.25
C TYR A 178 0.59 -18.05 -10.63
N LEU A 179 -0.13 -17.29 -11.46
CA LEU A 179 -1.50 -17.54 -11.90
C LEU A 179 -1.58 -17.69 -13.42
N PRO A 180 -2.56 -18.44 -13.95
CA PRO A 180 -2.87 -18.42 -15.37
C PRO A 180 -3.23 -17.02 -15.87
N GLU A 181 -2.98 -16.74 -17.15
CA GLU A 181 -3.21 -15.42 -17.77
C GLU A 181 -4.59 -14.86 -17.48
N LYS A 182 -5.64 -15.70 -17.56
CA LYS A 182 -7.02 -15.32 -17.31
C LYS A 182 -7.30 -14.79 -15.89
N LEU A 183 -6.49 -15.13 -14.90
CA LEU A 183 -6.65 -14.68 -13.51
C LEU A 183 -5.68 -13.58 -13.12
N ALA A 184 -4.70 -13.26 -13.97
CA ALA A 184 -3.60 -12.39 -13.59
C ALA A 184 -4.01 -10.93 -13.33
N THR A 185 -5.17 -10.50 -13.82
CA THR A 185 -5.73 -9.17 -13.58
C THR A 185 -6.52 -9.05 -12.28
N ILE A 186 -6.95 -10.16 -11.66
CA ILE A 186 -7.74 -10.14 -10.43
C ILE A 186 -7.01 -9.37 -9.31
N PRO A 187 -5.70 -9.59 -9.06
CA PRO A 187 -4.95 -8.81 -8.07
C PRO A 187 -5.01 -7.29 -8.27
N SER A 188 -4.85 -6.79 -9.49
CA SER A 188 -4.96 -5.35 -9.77
C SER A 188 -6.38 -4.83 -9.59
N TYR A 189 -7.39 -5.63 -9.98
CA TYR A 189 -8.80 -5.33 -9.74
C TYR A 189 -9.13 -5.27 -8.24
N LEU A 190 -8.65 -6.21 -7.43
CA LEU A 190 -8.90 -6.23 -5.98
C LEU A 190 -8.25 -5.06 -5.24
N VAL A 191 -7.08 -4.60 -5.68
CA VAL A 191 -6.41 -3.44 -5.06
C VAL A 191 -7.05 -2.12 -5.50
N PHE A 192 -7.81 -2.11 -6.60
CA PHE A 192 -8.36 -0.90 -7.19
C PHE A 192 -9.11 -0.01 -6.20
N PRO A 193 -10.13 -0.51 -5.45
CA PRO A 193 -10.87 0.35 -4.52
C PRO A 193 -9.97 0.95 -3.42
N TYR A 194 -8.97 0.19 -2.98
CA TYR A 194 -8.05 0.60 -1.92
C TYR A 194 -7.18 1.80 -2.32
N LEU A 195 -6.54 1.76 -3.50
CA LEU A 195 -5.73 2.90 -3.98
C LEU A 195 -6.60 4.04 -4.52
N HIS A 196 -7.81 3.73 -5.00
CA HIS A 196 -8.76 4.75 -5.44
C HIS A 196 -9.21 5.64 -4.28
N PHE A 197 -9.36 5.07 -3.08
CA PHE A 197 -9.67 5.84 -1.87
C PHE A 197 -8.70 6.98 -1.62
N ALA A 198 -7.39 6.68 -1.60
CA ALA A 198 -6.37 7.72 -1.48
C ALA A 198 -6.40 8.68 -2.67
N ALA A 199 -6.63 8.18 -3.89
CA ALA A 199 -6.73 9.06 -5.06
C ALA A 199 -7.99 9.98 -5.04
N ARG A 200 -9.00 9.68 -4.23
CA ARG A 200 -10.22 10.48 -4.08
C ARG A 200 -10.15 11.45 -2.91
N ASP A 201 -9.44 11.09 -1.85
CA ASP A 201 -9.50 11.74 -0.53
C ASP A 201 -8.14 12.33 -0.09
N GLN A 202 -8.17 13.26 0.88
CA GLN A 202 -6.96 13.84 1.49
C GLN A 202 -6.01 12.80 2.10
N MET A 203 -6.48 11.58 2.36
CA MET A 203 -5.65 10.47 2.79
C MET A 203 -4.42 10.22 1.92
N LEU A 204 -4.42 10.60 0.64
CA LEU A 204 -3.21 10.56 -0.21
C LEU A 204 -2.01 11.28 0.41
N LEU A 205 -2.21 12.25 1.28
CA LEU A 205 -1.11 12.98 1.93
C LEU A 205 -0.40 12.16 3.02
N GLU A 206 -0.97 11.04 3.46
CA GLU A 206 -0.32 10.17 4.43
C GLU A 206 0.86 9.41 3.81
N THR A 207 1.98 9.40 4.51
CA THR A 207 3.27 8.81 4.06
C THR A 207 3.17 7.31 3.74
N GLU A 208 2.21 6.62 4.36
CA GLU A 208 1.94 5.20 4.24
C GLU A 208 1.53 4.81 2.82
N TRP A 209 0.71 5.62 2.16
CA TRP A 209 0.25 5.33 0.79
C TRP A 209 1.39 5.38 -0.22
N TRP A 210 2.32 6.31 -0.04
CA TRP A 210 3.49 6.45 -0.91
C TRP A 210 4.48 5.32 -0.68
N SER A 211 4.79 5.06 0.59
CA SER A 211 5.76 4.04 0.97
C SER A 211 5.30 2.62 0.60
N VAL A 212 4.02 2.26 0.79
CA VAL A 212 3.54 0.92 0.39
C VAL A 212 3.64 0.69 -1.12
N ILE A 213 3.40 1.72 -1.92
CA ILE A 213 3.50 1.61 -3.38
C ILE A 213 4.95 1.35 -3.79
N VAL A 214 5.86 2.19 -3.32
CA VAL A 214 7.30 2.08 -3.62
C VAL A 214 7.85 0.74 -3.10
N PHE A 215 7.46 0.34 -1.90
CA PHE A 215 7.88 -0.91 -1.28
C PHE A 215 7.45 -2.15 -2.08
N PHE A 216 6.18 -2.20 -2.52
CA PHE A 216 5.70 -3.31 -3.34
C PHE A 216 6.42 -3.40 -4.68
N ILE A 217 6.67 -2.27 -5.34
CA ILE A 217 7.43 -2.24 -6.60
C ILE A 217 8.88 -2.70 -6.37
N ALA A 218 9.49 -2.36 -5.22
CA ALA A 218 10.81 -2.86 -4.83
C ALA A 218 10.83 -4.38 -4.64
N VAL A 219 9.82 -4.94 -3.97
CA VAL A 219 9.65 -6.40 -3.83
C VAL A 219 9.53 -7.06 -5.21
N PHE A 220 8.71 -6.50 -6.11
CA PHE A 220 8.60 -6.97 -7.48
C PHE A 220 9.96 -6.99 -8.21
N PHE A 221 10.74 -5.91 -8.15
CA PHE A 221 12.06 -5.86 -8.79
C PHE A 221 13.07 -6.81 -8.15
N THR A 222 12.98 -7.07 -6.85
CA THR A 222 13.79 -8.07 -6.15
C THR A 222 13.52 -9.46 -6.74
N ILE A 223 12.25 -9.83 -6.89
CA ILE A 223 11.82 -11.10 -7.51
C ILE A 223 12.30 -11.18 -8.98
N ARG A 224 12.30 -10.06 -9.70
CA ARG A 224 12.82 -9.97 -11.08
C ARG A 224 14.35 -9.86 -11.17
N ARG A 225 15.06 -9.96 -10.04
CA ARG A 225 16.53 -9.85 -9.94
C ARG A 225 17.10 -8.53 -10.48
N ARG A 226 16.31 -7.46 -10.45
CA ARG A 226 16.75 -6.09 -10.77
C ARG A 226 17.21 -5.42 -9.48
N PHE A 227 18.29 -5.93 -8.89
CA PHE A 227 18.73 -5.59 -7.55
C PHE A 227 19.01 -4.10 -7.35
N VAL A 228 19.62 -3.43 -8.33
CA VAL A 228 19.87 -1.97 -8.25
C VAL A 228 18.57 -1.18 -8.06
N LEU A 229 17.55 -1.46 -8.89
CA LEU A 229 16.25 -0.79 -8.78
C LEU A 229 15.55 -1.14 -7.45
N ALA A 230 15.62 -2.40 -7.02
CA ALA A 230 15.06 -2.82 -5.74
C ALA A 230 15.73 -2.10 -4.56
N THR A 231 17.06 -2.00 -4.55
CA THR A 231 17.83 -1.28 -3.53
C THR A 231 17.40 0.18 -3.47
N LEU A 232 17.36 0.88 -4.61
CA LEU A 232 16.96 2.30 -4.66
C LEU A 232 15.54 2.51 -4.13
N LEU A 233 14.59 1.67 -4.52
CA LEU A 233 13.21 1.78 -4.08
C LEU A 233 13.02 1.38 -2.61
N PHE A 234 13.74 0.38 -2.10
CA PHE A 234 13.71 0.07 -0.67
C PHE A 234 14.34 1.18 0.18
N SER A 235 15.45 1.77 -0.28
CA SER A 235 16.02 2.97 0.36
C SER A 235 14.99 4.09 0.39
N LEU A 236 14.36 4.40 -0.73
CA LEU A 236 13.30 5.40 -0.80
C LEU A 236 12.13 5.08 0.15
N THR A 237 11.73 3.80 0.24
CA THR A 237 10.65 3.36 1.13
C THR A 237 10.93 3.73 2.59
N VAL A 238 12.10 3.34 3.12
CA VAL A 238 12.43 3.60 4.54
C VAL A 238 12.73 5.07 4.82
N MET A 239 13.13 5.82 3.79
CA MET A 239 13.32 7.26 3.87
C MET A 239 12.00 8.04 3.88
N ILE A 240 10.94 7.50 3.24
CA ILE A 240 9.58 8.04 3.32
C ILE A 240 8.92 7.62 4.64
N ARG A 241 9.02 6.33 4.99
CA ARG A 241 8.39 5.76 6.18
C ARG A 241 9.28 4.75 6.88
N GLU A 242 9.76 5.15 8.05
CA GLU A 242 10.70 4.41 8.90
C GLU A 242 10.21 3.03 9.33
N VAL A 243 8.89 2.83 9.48
CA VAL A 243 8.30 1.57 9.97
C VAL A 243 8.62 0.38 9.05
N TYR A 244 8.93 0.63 7.77
CA TYR A 244 9.38 -0.41 6.84
C TYR A 244 10.77 -0.99 7.17
N ILE A 245 11.49 -0.44 8.16
CA ILE A 245 12.68 -1.11 8.71
C ILE A 245 12.36 -2.50 9.25
N LEU A 246 11.15 -2.72 9.78
CA LEU A 246 10.73 -4.00 10.34
C LEU A 246 10.74 -5.11 9.27
N PRO A 247 9.96 -5.03 8.17
CA PRO A 247 10.01 -6.06 7.14
C PRO A 247 11.39 -6.17 6.48
N LEU A 248 12.10 -5.05 6.25
CA LEU A 248 13.43 -5.10 5.62
C LEU A 248 14.50 -5.72 6.51
N GLY A 249 14.47 -5.47 7.82
CA GLY A 249 15.35 -6.12 8.79
C GLY A 249 15.17 -7.63 8.80
N LEU A 250 13.91 -8.10 8.74
CA LEU A 250 13.62 -9.54 8.65
C LEU A 250 14.05 -10.14 7.30
N MET A 251 13.85 -9.43 6.18
CA MET A 251 14.34 -9.86 4.87
C MET A 251 15.88 -9.91 4.82
N PHE A 252 16.55 -8.98 5.49
CA PHE A 252 18.01 -8.98 5.64
C PHE A 252 18.50 -10.18 6.44
N ILE A 253 17.90 -10.45 7.61
CA ILE A 253 18.21 -11.63 8.43
C ILE A 253 18.00 -12.92 7.60
N TYR A 254 16.86 -13.03 6.92
CA TYR A 254 16.59 -14.15 6.02
C TYR A 254 17.66 -14.29 4.93
N SER A 255 18.11 -13.18 4.34
CA SER A 255 19.14 -13.17 3.30
C SER A 255 20.51 -13.62 3.81
N ILE A 256 20.92 -13.21 5.01
CA ILE A 256 22.12 -13.75 5.67
C ILE A 256 22.04 -15.27 5.81
N MET A 257 20.88 -15.77 6.24
CA MET A 257 20.68 -17.20 6.53
C MET A 257 20.59 -18.06 5.27
N LYS A 258 20.01 -17.55 4.18
CA LYS A 258 19.60 -18.39 3.04
C LYS A 258 20.01 -17.88 1.65
N ARG A 259 20.26 -16.58 1.45
CA ARG A 259 20.47 -15.94 0.13
C ARG A 259 21.43 -14.76 0.20
N ARG A 260 22.74 -15.05 0.19
CA ARG A 260 23.78 -14.03 0.34
C ARG A 260 23.81 -13.00 -0.79
N ASP A 261 23.33 -13.36 -1.98
CA ASP A 261 23.20 -12.45 -3.13
C ASP A 261 22.23 -11.28 -2.88
N LEU A 262 21.27 -11.46 -1.95
CA LEU A 262 20.29 -10.43 -1.59
C LEU A 262 20.75 -9.52 -0.44
N ILE A 263 21.88 -9.81 0.21
CA ILE A 263 22.38 -9.01 1.34
C ILE A 263 22.50 -7.52 0.97
N PRO A 264 23.13 -7.11 -0.16
CA PRO A 264 23.23 -5.70 -0.51
C PRO A 264 21.87 -5.04 -0.75
N VAL A 265 20.88 -5.80 -1.22
CA VAL A 265 19.52 -5.30 -1.51
C VAL A 265 18.85 -4.77 -0.25
N PHE A 266 19.13 -5.37 0.90
CA PHE A 266 18.52 -4.99 2.18
C PHE A 266 19.48 -4.22 3.10
N LEU A 267 20.78 -4.48 3.04
CA LEU A 267 21.77 -3.77 3.86
C LEU A 267 21.84 -2.28 3.53
N ILE A 268 21.84 -1.93 2.24
CA ILE A 268 21.96 -0.53 1.80
C ILE A 268 20.74 0.30 2.26
N PRO A 269 19.48 -0.14 2.08
CA PRO A 269 18.32 0.55 2.65
C PRO A 269 18.39 0.71 4.18
N LEU A 270 18.79 -0.34 4.90
CA LEU A 270 18.92 -0.29 6.36
C LEU A 270 19.99 0.74 6.78
N PHE A 271 21.11 0.78 6.08
CA PHE A 271 22.16 1.78 6.32
C PHE A 271 21.68 3.20 5.98
N ALA A 272 21.03 3.39 4.83
CA ALA A 272 20.47 4.68 4.42
C ALA A 272 19.44 5.21 5.44
N PHE A 273 18.59 4.32 5.96
CA PHE A 273 17.69 4.64 7.07
C PHE A 273 18.47 5.16 8.27
N TRP A 274 19.48 4.42 8.76
CA TRP A 274 20.22 4.83 9.96
C TRP A 274 20.92 6.18 9.79
N VAL A 275 21.52 6.43 8.62
CA VAL A 275 22.14 7.73 8.33
C VAL A 275 21.11 8.85 8.45
N ILE A 276 19.94 8.73 7.82
CA ILE A 276 18.90 9.76 7.86
C ILE A 276 18.27 9.87 9.25
N PHE A 277 18.05 8.75 9.91
CA PHE A 277 17.44 8.72 11.24
C PHE A 277 18.33 9.38 12.29
N LEU A 278 19.65 9.26 12.18
CA LEU A 278 20.59 9.99 13.05
C LEU A 278 20.51 11.51 12.84
N PHE A 279 20.45 11.98 11.58
CA PHE A 279 20.18 13.40 11.32
C PHE A 279 18.83 13.82 11.88
N HIS A 280 17.81 12.98 11.70
CA HIS A 280 16.46 13.23 12.18
C HIS A 280 16.42 13.38 13.71
N ILE A 281 17.09 12.50 14.46
CA ILE A 281 17.31 12.66 15.92
C ILE A 281 17.93 14.03 16.25
N GLY A 282 18.97 14.43 15.51
CA GLY A 282 19.68 15.69 15.74
C GLY A 282 18.83 16.93 15.51
N PHE A 283 17.86 16.90 14.59
CA PHE A 283 16.94 18.01 14.38
C PHE A 283 15.76 17.99 15.36
N VAL A 284 15.17 16.82 15.62
CA VAL A 284 14.02 16.69 16.53
C VAL A 284 14.40 17.01 17.99
N SER A 285 15.66 16.77 18.39
CA SER A 285 16.16 17.12 19.74
C SER A 285 16.11 18.61 20.07
N ARG A 286 15.88 19.48 19.08
CA ARG A 286 15.64 20.91 19.30
C ARG A 286 14.23 21.19 19.83
N TYR A 287 13.29 20.26 19.70
CA TYR A 287 11.88 20.44 20.05
C TYR A 287 11.45 19.57 21.23
N ILE A 288 12.04 18.38 21.40
CA ILE A 288 11.67 17.42 22.45
C ILE A 288 12.91 16.69 23.03
N ASP A 289 12.75 16.06 24.19
CA ASP A 289 13.74 15.10 24.71
C ASP A 289 13.62 13.76 23.96
N VAL A 290 14.41 13.63 22.90
CA VAL A 290 14.42 12.45 22.04
C VAL A 290 14.93 11.20 22.77
N TRP A 291 15.93 11.35 23.66
CA TRP A 291 16.58 10.20 24.28
C TRP A 291 15.66 9.48 25.27
N GLY A 292 14.76 10.21 25.93
CA GLY A 292 13.71 9.64 26.77
C GLY A 292 12.61 8.89 26.00
N THR A 293 12.52 9.04 24.67
CA THR A 293 11.40 8.52 23.87
C THR A 293 11.79 7.52 22.78
N ILE A 294 13.06 7.45 22.37
CA ILE A 294 13.55 6.47 21.37
C ILE A 294 13.14 5.04 21.71
N PHE A 295 13.29 4.64 22.99
CA PHE A 295 13.05 3.27 23.47
C PHE A 295 11.74 3.12 24.25
N SER A 296 10.81 4.05 24.08
CA SER A 296 9.51 3.99 24.75
C SER A 296 8.47 3.43 23.78
N PRO A 297 8.37 2.08 23.63
CA PRO A 297 7.41 1.49 22.71
C PRO A 297 6.00 1.88 23.15
N ARG A 298 5.22 2.37 22.21
CA ARG A 298 3.79 2.55 22.39
C ARG A 298 3.15 1.15 22.45
N VAL A 299 2.78 0.71 23.66
CA VAL A 299 2.13 -0.59 23.90
C VAL A 299 0.61 -0.40 23.83
N ILE A 300 -0.07 -1.37 23.22
CA ILE A 300 -1.52 -1.41 23.12
C ILE A 300 -2.09 -2.53 23.98
N ALA A 301 -3.13 -2.22 24.76
CA ALA A 301 -3.73 -3.17 25.69
C ALA A 301 -4.50 -4.32 24.98
N ASN A 302 -4.99 -4.10 23.77
CA ASN A 302 -5.74 -5.09 22.98
C ASN A 302 -5.23 -5.15 21.53
N GLY A 303 -4.10 -5.83 21.34
CA GLY A 303 -3.46 -6.01 20.03
C GLY A 303 -4.36 -6.64 18.98
N PHE A 304 -5.19 -7.63 19.36
CA PHE A 304 -6.10 -8.27 18.42
C PHE A 304 -7.16 -7.30 17.89
N PHE A 305 -7.76 -6.49 18.77
CA PHE A 305 -8.68 -5.45 18.35
C PHE A 305 -8.01 -4.44 17.42
N PHE A 306 -6.76 -4.05 17.72
CA PHE A 306 -6.02 -3.13 16.85
C PHE A 306 -5.75 -3.73 15.46
N VAL A 307 -5.34 -5.00 15.38
CA VAL A 307 -5.21 -5.73 14.10
C VAL A 307 -6.54 -5.73 13.35
N GLN A 308 -7.67 -5.99 14.03
CA GLN A 308 -8.99 -5.92 13.41
C GLN A 308 -9.31 -4.54 12.83
N GLN A 309 -8.96 -3.46 13.53
CA GLN A 309 -9.15 -2.09 13.03
C GLN A 309 -8.29 -1.83 11.79
N THR A 310 -7.00 -2.21 11.83
CA THR A 310 -6.12 -2.05 10.66
C THR A 310 -6.56 -2.88 9.45
N LEU A 311 -7.13 -4.07 9.67
CA LEU A 311 -7.75 -4.88 8.62
C LEU A 311 -9.09 -4.30 8.15
N ALA A 312 -9.76 -3.44 8.91
CA ALA A 312 -11.00 -2.82 8.50
C ALA A 312 -10.77 -1.49 7.76
N PHE A 313 -9.59 -0.89 7.88
CA PHE A 313 -9.28 0.39 7.29
C PHE A 313 -9.44 0.37 5.76
N ALA A 314 -10.13 1.38 5.23
CA ALA A 314 -10.55 1.51 3.83
C ALA A 314 -11.36 0.33 3.27
N SER A 315 -11.83 -0.60 4.11
CA SER A 315 -12.66 -1.71 3.65
C SER A 315 -14.03 -1.23 3.16
N TRP A 316 -14.54 -0.09 3.65
CA TRP A 316 -15.81 0.51 3.22
C TRP A 316 -15.84 0.90 1.73
N GLU A 317 -14.71 0.94 1.06
CA GLU A 317 -14.61 1.16 -0.40
C GLU A 317 -15.01 -0.08 -1.20
N TYR A 318 -15.22 -1.21 -0.53
CA TYR A 318 -15.66 -2.45 -1.14
C TYR A 318 -17.14 -2.67 -0.87
N LEU A 319 -17.93 -3.00 -1.89
CA LEU A 319 -19.39 -3.12 -1.77
C LEU A 319 -19.82 -4.08 -0.65
N LEU A 320 -19.04 -5.15 -0.44
CA LEU A 320 -19.30 -6.18 0.57
C LEU A 320 -18.51 -5.99 1.87
N PHE A 321 -18.12 -4.76 2.22
CA PHE A 321 -17.32 -4.45 3.40
C PHE A 321 -17.91 -4.96 4.72
N ALA A 322 -19.25 -5.01 4.83
CA ALA A 322 -19.96 -5.50 6.00
C ALA A 322 -19.57 -6.95 6.38
N PHE A 323 -19.10 -7.75 5.40
CA PHE A 323 -18.62 -9.12 5.62
C PHE A 323 -17.17 -9.20 6.14
N ARG A 324 -16.53 -8.05 6.38
CA ARG A 324 -15.12 -7.93 6.81
C ARG A 324 -14.16 -8.74 5.93
N PRO A 325 -14.14 -8.47 4.61
CA PRO A 325 -13.46 -9.32 3.63
C PRO A 325 -11.95 -9.48 3.85
N PHE A 326 -11.31 -8.53 4.54
CA PHE A 326 -9.85 -8.47 4.62
C PHE A 326 -9.23 -9.53 5.54
N TRP A 327 -9.97 -10.06 6.51
CA TRP A 327 -9.55 -11.25 7.25
C TRP A 327 -9.40 -12.45 6.32
N TRP A 328 -10.36 -12.64 5.41
CA TRP A 328 -10.33 -13.71 4.43
C TRP A 328 -9.20 -13.51 3.43
N PHE A 329 -8.94 -12.27 3.00
CA PHE A 329 -7.80 -11.96 2.14
C PHE A 329 -6.46 -12.21 2.82
N LEU A 330 -6.31 -11.89 4.11
CA LEU A 330 -5.08 -12.18 4.85
C LEU A 330 -4.80 -13.69 4.89
N VAL A 331 -5.81 -14.50 5.22
CA VAL A 331 -5.69 -15.96 5.21
C VAL A 331 -5.39 -16.49 3.80
N ALA A 332 -6.06 -15.97 2.78
CA ALA A 332 -5.81 -16.34 1.39
C ALA A 332 -4.40 -15.95 0.94
N ALA A 333 -3.88 -14.79 1.35
CA ALA A 333 -2.51 -14.36 1.06
C ALA A 333 -1.47 -15.29 1.70
N LEU A 334 -1.68 -15.72 2.95
CA LEU A 334 -0.84 -16.73 3.60
C LEU A 334 -0.87 -18.06 2.84
N ALA A 335 -2.04 -18.51 2.40
CA ALA A 335 -2.18 -19.70 1.56
C ALA A 335 -1.49 -19.53 0.19
N GLY A 336 -1.55 -18.32 -0.39
CA GLY A 336 -0.84 -17.94 -1.61
C GLY A 336 0.68 -18.05 -1.44
N CYS A 337 1.24 -17.46 -0.38
CA CYS A 337 2.67 -17.59 -0.07
C CYS A 337 3.09 -19.05 0.16
N TRP A 338 2.27 -19.83 0.87
CA TRP A 338 2.52 -21.27 1.05
C TRP A 338 2.53 -22.04 -0.29
N LEU A 339 1.62 -21.69 -1.20
CA LEU A 339 1.58 -22.26 -2.54
C LEU A 339 2.84 -21.93 -3.33
N ILE A 340 3.30 -20.68 -3.29
CA ILE A 340 4.56 -20.25 -3.91
C ILE A 340 5.73 -21.06 -3.32
N TYR A 341 5.77 -21.21 -1.99
CA TYR A 341 6.82 -21.98 -1.31
C TYR A 341 6.87 -23.44 -1.78
N LYS A 342 5.71 -24.05 -2.00
CA LYS A 342 5.61 -25.47 -2.40
C LYS A 342 5.86 -25.71 -3.88
N ARG A 343 5.49 -24.76 -4.76
CA ARG A 343 5.39 -25.02 -6.21
C ARG A 343 6.32 -24.17 -7.08
N PHE A 344 6.85 -23.08 -6.54
CA PHE A 344 7.68 -22.13 -7.27
C PHE A 344 9.03 -21.99 -6.54
N ASP A 345 9.39 -20.79 -6.12
CA ASP A 345 10.67 -20.50 -5.48
C ASP A 345 10.44 -20.19 -3.98
N LYS A 346 11.18 -20.89 -3.11
CA LYS A 346 11.07 -20.73 -1.65
C LYS A 346 11.51 -19.35 -1.19
N THR A 347 12.51 -18.76 -1.84
CA THR A 347 12.99 -17.41 -1.53
C THR A 347 11.93 -16.38 -1.88
N GLU A 348 11.32 -16.48 -3.07
CA GLU A 348 10.21 -15.58 -3.44
C GLU A 348 9.06 -15.66 -2.45
N ALA A 349 8.68 -16.87 -2.01
CA ALA A 349 7.63 -17.04 -1.01
C ALA A 349 7.96 -16.35 0.33
N TRP A 350 9.20 -16.47 0.80
CA TRP A 350 9.63 -15.80 2.03
C TRP A 350 9.67 -14.28 1.88
N LEU A 351 10.17 -13.77 0.75
CA LEU A 351 10.16 -12.33 0.49
C LEU A 351 8.73 -11.77 0.45
N LEU A 352 7.79 -12.47 -0.18
CA LEU A 352 6.38 -12.07 -0.23
C LEU A 352 5.67 -12.22 1.13
N LEU A 353 6.05 -13.20 1.95
CA LEU A 353 5.49 -13.35 3.29
C LEU A 353 5.99 -12.24 4.22
N LEU A 354 7.30 -11.97 4.20
CA LEU A 354 7.94 -10.96 5.03
C LEU A 354 7.58 -9.53 4.61
N SER A 355 7.00 -9.31 3.43
CA SER A 355 6.59 -7.98 2.99
C SER A 355 5.32 -7.48 3.69
N PHE A 356 4.45 -8.37 4.18
CA PHE A 356 3.21 -7.96 4.85
C PHE A 356 3.07 -8.50 6.28
N LEU A 357 3.50 -9.74 6.55
CA LEU A 357 3.24 -10.43 7.82
C LEU A 357 3.85 -9.76 9.07
N PRO A 358 5.02 -9.11 9.01
CA PRO A 358 5.61 -8.48 10.19
C PRO A 358 4.71 -7.40 10.83
N PHE A 359 3.91 -6.69 10.02
CA PHE A 359 3.04 -5.62 10.51
C PHE A 359 1.94 -6.13 11.44
N PRO A 360 0.99 -7.00 11.02
CA PRO A 360 -0.05 -7.48 11.90
C PRO A 360 0.50 -8.25 13.11
N ILE A 361 1.66 -8.92 12.98
CA ILE A 361 2.31 -9.57 14.14
C ILE A 361 2.83 -8.52 15.13
N ALA A 362 3.54 -7.49 14.65
CA ALA A 362 4.02 -6.42 15.52
C ALA A 362 2.84 -5.73 16.23
N PHE A 363 1.73 -5.53 15.51
CA PHE A 363 0.49 -4.93 15.99
C PHE A 363 -0.27 -5.77 17.02
N LEU A 364 0.18 -6.99 17.35
CA LEU A 364 -0.33 -7.71 18.51
C LEU A 364 0.22 -7.18 19.84
N LYS A 365 1.36 -6.46 19.80
CA LYS A 365 2.08 -6.02 21.01
C LYS A 365 2.49 -4.54 20.98
N PHE A 366 2.87 -4.05 19.81
CA PHE A 366 3.34 -2.70 19.56
C PHE A 366 2.34 -2.00 18.65
N GLY A 367 1.89 -0.82 19.04
CA GLY A 367 0.92 -0.06 18.26
C GLY A 367 1.03 1.42 18.59
N THR A 368 -0.04 2.16 18.41
CA THR A 368 -0.09 3.54 18.90
C THR A 368 -1.38 3.76 19.68
N VAL A 369 -1.59 4.99 20.12
CA VAL A 369 -2.87 5.49 20.64
C VAL A 369 -4.03 4.87 19.82
N PRO A 370 -5.18 4.54 20.44
CA PRO A 370 -6.41 4.30 19.69
C PRO A 370 -6.56 5.40 18.62
N TYR A 371 -7.12 5.08 17.45
CA TYR A 371 -7.24 5.94 16.24
C TYR A 371 -6.16 5.80 15.13
N ASN A 372 -5.22 4.84 15.22
CA ASN A 372 -4.29 4.54 14.11
C ASN A 372 -4.68 3.31 13.27
N ASP A 373 -5.96 3.18 12.95
CA ASP A 373 -6.47 2.14 12.06
C ASP A 373 -5.87 2.23 10.64
N TYR A 374 -5.50 3.42 10.18
CA TYR A 374 -4.83 3.66 8.89
C TYR A 374 -3.52 2.89 8.70
N TRP A 375 -2.94 2.29 9.73
CA TRP A 375 -1.77 1.42 9.61
C TRP A 375 -2.00 0.16 8.76
N GLY A 376 -3.26 -0.17 8.46
CA GLY A 376 -3.64 -1.16 7.45
C GLY A 376 -3.02 -0.89 6.07
N ILE A 377 -2.81 0.39 5.73
CA ILE A 377 -2.24 0.82 4.44
C ILE A 377 -0.90 0.15 4.17
N MET A 378 -0.10 -0.08 5.22
CA MET A 378 1.27 -0.58 5.06
C MET A 378 1.36 -2.00 4.49
N TYR A 379 0.30 -2.79 4.61
CA TYR A 379 0.34 -4.23 4.29
C TYR A 379 -0.88 -4.74 3.51
N MET A 380 -2.05 -4.11 3.65
CA MET A 380 -3.27 -4.56 2.97
C MET A 380 -3.20 -4.58 1.44
N PRO A 381 -2.62 -3.58 0.76
CA PRO A 381 -2.44 -3.65 -0.69
C PRO A 381 -1.70 -4.91 -1.14
N ILE A 382 -0.66 -5.30 -0.39
CA ILE A 382 0.14 -6.50 -0.69
C ILE A 382 -0.68 -7.76 -0.42
N VAL A 383 -1.43 -7.81 0.68
CA VAL A 383 -2.36 -8.90 1.00
C VAL A 383 -3.37 -9.11 -0.13
N LEU A 384 -3.97 -8.02 -0.64
CA LEU A 384 -4.93 -8.06 -1.74
C LEU A 384 -4.30 -8.55 -3.05
N VAL A 385 -3.03 -8.20 -3.32
CA VAL A 385 -2.30 -8.75 -4.48
C VAL A 385 -2.09 -10.26 -4.35
N LEU A 386 -1.74 -10.73 -3.15
CA LEU A 386 -1.35 -12.12 -2.92
C LEU A 386 -2.54 -13.06 -2.72
N ALA A 387 -3.68 -12.57 -2.24
CA ALA A 387 -4.85 -13.40 -1.94
C ALA A 387 -5.33 -14.25 -3.15
N PRO A 388 -5.44 -13.72 -4.38
CA PRO A 388 -5.86 -14.51 -5.54
C PRO A 388 -4.89 -15.64 -5.91
N ILE A 389 -3.62 -15.57 -5.49
CA ILE A 389 -2.62 -16.62 -5.77
C ILE A 389 -3.05 -17.96 -5.16
N ALA A 390 -3.82 -17.95 -4.06
CA ALA A 390 -4.38 -19.17 -3.47
C ALA A 390 -5.25 -19.98 -4.46
N LEU A 391 -5.87 -19.33 -5.45
CA LEU A 391 -6.64 -20.00 -6.50
C LEU A 391 -5.78 -20.83 -7.46
N GLY A 392 -4.46 -20.60 -7.51
CA GLY A 392 -3.54 -21.38 -8.35
C GLY A 392 -3.54 -22.89 -8.03
N ASN A 393 -4.01 -23.29 -6.85
CA ASN A 393 -4.17 -24.70 -6.50
C ASN A 393 -5.27 -25.39 -7.31
N LEU A 394 -6.33 -24.64 -7.65
CA LEU A 394 -7.54 -25.15 -8.30
C LEU A 394 -7.41 -25.20 -9.84
N THR A 395 -6.51 -24.41 -10.43
CA THR A 395 -6.38 -24.27 -11.89
C THR A 395 -5.60 -25.38 -12.57
N LYS A 396 -4.51 -25.87 -11.94
CA LYS A 396 -3.58 -26.82 -12.58
C LYS A 396 -4.08 -28.26 -12.64
N GLN A 397 -5.13 -28.61 -11.88
CA GLN A 397 -5.76 -29.92 -11.99
C GLN A 397 -6.66 -30.05 -13.23
N SER A 398 -7.08 -28.94 -13.86
CA SER A 398 -7.96 -28.98 -15.04
C SER A 398 -7.22 -29.03 -16.39
N THR A 399 -5.90 -28.84 -16.42
CA THR A 399 -5.10 -28.77 -17.67
C THR A 399 -4.30 -30.03 -17.97
N LYS A 400 -4.53 -31.13 -17.22
CA LYS A 400 -3.94 -32.45 -17.48
C LYS A 400 -4.98 -33.47 -17.99
N ALA A 401 -6.15 -33.01 -18.42
CA ALA A 401 -7.21 -33.84 -19.01
C ALA A 401 -7.17 -33.73 -20.52
#